data_AF-A0A4R1L369-F1
#
_entry.id   AF-A0A4R1L369-F1
#
_cell.length_a   1.000
_cell.length_b   1.000
_cell.length_c   1.000
_cell.angle_alpha   90.00
_cell.angle_beta   90.00
_cell.angle_gamma   90.00
#
_symmetry.space_group_name_H-M   'P 1'
#
loop_
_entity.id
_entity.type
_entity.pdbx_description
1 polymer ?
#
loop_
_entity_poly.entity_id
_entity_poly.type
_entity_poly.pdbx_seq_one_letter_code
_entity_poly.pdbx_strand_id
1 'polypeptide(L)'
;MEVLLIFDEDEFVNLLNGDYSTNKNSGWNAMPKNLKPGQKLSGKEMVMVFNALPKFWQPSEEFKQQNPELPSIARLLNQEAQRPHLAKSLRRYVDQWIKSGYIDELEYPGRRNIPSQIPSKKPGGRPRESEIWKKLESFLAENPINLTLSKRGSPVAVFPEPNEDSWGNDETVRRWLGFMDSELRTTIAKCLKCGTYFKRSRVQEYYKRGALCKAHSVSEGVTQARARKRKLRLEVASKAFQSWTARKRRPLKDWIAHHVNKSPKTEGITGKWVSRHLREIEAMACDSTDIT
;
A
#
# COMPACT_ATOMS: atom_id res chain seq x y z
N MET A 1 31.43 -15.57 5.99
CA MET A 1 30.24 -15.92 6.78
C MET A 1 29.05 -15.56 5.90
N GLU A 2 28.47 -16.54 5.20
CA GLU A 2 27.37 -16.28 4.25
C GLU A 2 26.10 -15.97 5.04
N VAL A 3 25.66 -14.72 4.99
CA VAL A 3 24.40 -14.29 5.61
C VAL A 3 23.28 -14.73 4.68
N LEU A 4 22.58 -15.82 5.04
CA LEU A 4 21.28 -16.15 4.47
C LEU A 4 20.33 -15.00 4.81
N LEU A 5 20.11 -14.09 3.85
CA LEU A 5 19.15 -13.01 3.99
C LEU A 5 17.74 -13.63 4.00
N ILE A 6 17.22 -13.88 5.20
CA ILE A 6 15.81 -14.21 5.39
C ILE A 6 15.03 -12.97 4.97
N PHE A 7 14.22 -13.11 3.91
CA PHE A 7 13.32 -12.06 3.49
C PHE A 7 12.23 -11.88 4.56
N ASP A 8 12.34 -10.80 5.33
CA ASP A 8 11.32 -10.41 6.29
C ASP A 8 10.20 -9.64 5.57
N GLU A 9 9.03 -10.29 5.44
CA GLU A 9 7.88 -9.72 4.76
C GLU A 9 7.34 -8.47 5.45
N ASP A 10 7.41 -8.40 6.79
CA ASP A 10 6.93 -7.25 7.55
C ASP A 10 7.90 -6.09 7.41
N GLU A 11 9.22 -6.34 7.47
CA GLU A 11 10.24 -5.33 7.14
C GLU A 11 9.99 -4.76 5.73
N PHE A 12 9.74 -5.62 4.74
CA PHE A 12 9.48 -5.20 3.37
C PHE A 12 8.23 -4.33 3.25
N VAL A 13 7.12 -4.71 3.88
CA VAL A 13 5.88 -3.90 3.87
C VAL A 13 6.11 -2.54 4.56
N ASN A 14 6.86 -2.50 5.66
CA ASN A 14 7.19 -1.25 6.36
C ASN A 14 8.08 -0.34 5.50
N LEU A 15 9.09 -0.91 4.84
CA LEU A 15 9.92 -0.22 3.86
C LEU A 15 9.06 0.37 2.73
N LEU A 16 8.11 -0.40 2.20
CA LEU A 16 7.16 0.09 1.20
C LEU A 16 6.25 1.19 1.73
N ASN A 17 5.91 1.22 3.03
CA ASN A 17 5.11 2.30 3.60
C ASN A 17 5.94 3.52 4.02
N GLY A 18 7.27 3.44 3.91
CA GLY A 18 8.18 4.50 4.36
C GLY A 18 8.17 4.64 5.88
N ASP A 19 7.74 3.59 6.58
CA ASP A 19 7.81 3.50 8.02
C ASP A 19 9.17 2.91 8.39
N TYR A 20 10.16 3.79 8.50
CA TYR A 20 11.53 3.43 8.87
C TYR A 20 11.68 3.21 10.39
N SER A 21 10.59 3.29 11.16
CA SER A 21 10.61 3.33 12.64
C SER A 21 10.72 1.96 13.31
N THR A 22 10.72 0.86 12.56
CA THR A 22 10.61 -0.48 13.15
C THR A 22 11.86 -0.96 13.86
N ASN A 23 12.99 -0.26 13.75
CA ASN A 23 14.11 -0.51 14.64
C ASN A 23 13.98 0.34 15.91
N LYS A 24 13.10 -0.08 16.84
CA LYS A 24 12.98 0.49 18.20
C LYS A 24 14.29 0.40 19.02
N ASN A 25 15.27 -0.37 18.54
CA ASN A 25 16.62 -0.44 19.11
C ASN A 25 17.62 0.55 18.48
N SER A 26 17.20 1.30 17.46
CA SER A 26 18.07 2.24 16.78
C SER A 26 17.89 3.63 17.44
N GLY A 27 18.80 3.99 18.34
CA GLY A 27 18.77 5.21 19.15
C GLY A 27 18.98 6.52 18.37
N TRP A 28 18.35 6.69 17.21
CA TRP A 28 18.65 7.74 16.22
C TRP A 28 17.74 8.98 16.27
N ASN A 29 16.75 9.03 17.16
CA ASN A 29 15.79 10.16 17.24
C ASN A 29 16.27 11.34 18.11
N ALA A 30 17.57 11.63 18.17
CA ALA A 30 18.08 12.75 18.96
C ALA A 30 19.23 13.45 18.24
N MET A 31 18.93 14.42 17.36
CA MET A 31 19.95 15.37 16.91
C MET A 31 20.15 16.42 18.03
N PRO A 32 21.33 16.53 18.66
CA PRO A 32 21.55 17.52 19.71
C PRO A 32 21.62 18.91 19.09
N LYS A 33 20.64 19.77 19.38
CA LYS A 33 20.52 21.12 18.81
C LYS A 33 21.55 22.13 19.34
N ASN A 34 22.45 21.74 20.25
CA ASN A 34 23.26 22.66 21.06
C ASN A 34 24.73 22.21 21.23
N LEU A 35 25.51 22.07 20.15
CA LEU A 35 26.96 21.81 20.26
C LEU A 35 27.76 23.13 20.34
N LYS A 36 28.69 23.22 21.30
CA LYS A 36 29.57 24.40 21.47
C LYS A 36 30.97 24.14 20.86
N PRO A 37 31.68 25.18 20.37
CA PRO A 37 33.06 25.04 19.90
C PRO A 37 33.96 24.45 20.99
N GLY A 38 34.76 23.43 20.64
CA GLY A 38 35.70 22.78 21.55
C GLY A 38 35.13 21.64 22.42
N GLN A 39 33.86 21.28 22.27
CA GLN A 39 33.25 20.17 23.00
C GLN A 39 33.76 18.81 22.48
N LYS A 40 34.27 17.95 23.38
CA LYS A 40 34.58 16.55 23.04
C LYS A 40 33.28 15.80 22.76
N LEU A 41 33.14 15.30 21.54
CA LEU A 41 31.99 14.52 21.11
C LEU A 41 32.18 13.06 21.48
N SER A 42 31.14 12.42 22.00
CA SER A 42 31.07 10.98 22.10
C SER A 42 31.02 10.34 20.70
N GLY A 43 31.35 9.05 20.58
CA GLY A 43 31.32 8.35 19.28
C GLY A 43 29.97 8.45 18.56
N LYS A 44 28.85 8.49 19.29
CA LYS A 44 27.51 8.71 18.72
C LYS A 44 27.29 10.14 18.22
N GLU A 45 27.83 11.15 18.91
CA GLU A 45 27.71 12.56 18.51
C GLU A 45 28.61 12.89 17.33
N MET A 46 29.80 12.31 17.24
CA MET A 46 30.66 12.40 16.06
C MET A 46 29.92 11.89 14.82
N VAL A 47 29.28 10.72 14.91
CA VAL A 47 28.50 10.12 13.82
C VAL A 47 27.36 11.02 13.35
N MET A 48 26.68 11.72 14.26
CA MET A 48 25.63 12.70 13.89
C MET A 48 26.19 13.97 13.22
N VAL A 49 27.38 14.42 13.62
CA VAL A 49 28.08 15.54 12.97
C VAL A 49 28.59 15.13 11.58
N PHE A 50 29.08 13.90 11.41
CA PHE A 50 29.49 13.35 10.12
C PHE A 50 28.34 13.23 9.13
N ASN A 51 27.11 12.96 9.59
CA ASN A 51 25.90 13.00 8.75
C ASN A 51 25.56 14.39 8.18
N ALA A 52 26.10 15.47 8.77
CA ALA A 52 25.88 16.84 8.32
C ALA A 52 27.04 17.38 7.46
N LEU A 53 28.15 16.65 7.35
CA LEU A 53 29.28 17.05 6.51
C LEU A 53 29.02 16.63 5.04
N PRO A 54 29.24 17.51 4.05
CA PRO A 54 29.07 17.17 2.64
C PRO A 54 29.99 16.00 2.21
N LYS A 55 29.68 15.41 1.06
CA LYS A 55 30.35 14.29 0.34
C LYS A 55 31.88 14.31 0.20
N PHE A 56 32.61 15.23 0.83
CA PHE A 56 34.02 15.54 0.58
C PHE A 56 34.97 15.29 1.76
N TRP A 57 34.51 14.75 2.89
CA TRP A 57 35.41 14.36 3.96
C TRP A 57 35.95 12.94 3.74
N GLN A 58 37.20 12.81 3.29
CA GLN A 58 37.93 11.55 3.31
C GLN A 58 38.88 11.54 4.53
N PRO A 59 38.65 10.71 5.55
CA PRO A 59 39.55 10.63 6.70
C PRO A 59 40.93 10.10 6.26
N SER A 60 42.00 10.58 6.90
CA SER A 60 43.36 10.10 6.65
C SER A 60 43.50 8.62 7.00
N GLU A 61 44.45 7.92 6.36
CA GLU A 61 44.70 6.49 6.61
C GLU A 61 45.07 6.21 8.08
N GLU A 62 45.81 7.10 8.72
CA GLU A 62 46.15 7.03 10.15
C GLU A 62 44.89 7.08 11.04
N PHE A 63 43.90 7.90 10.67
CA PHE A 63 42.64 8.00 11.40
C PHE A 63 41.75 6.76 11.22
N LYS A 64 41.77 6.16 10.02
CA LYS A 64 41.08 4.89 9.73
C LYS A 64 41.72 3.72 10.50
N GLN A 65 43.05 3.66 10.58
CA GLN A 65 43.77 2.63 11.35
C GLN A 65 43.47 2.73 12.85
N GLN A 66 43.31 3.94 13.39
CA GLN A 66 42.94 4.16 14.79
C GLN A 66 41.47 3.89 15.09
N ASN A 67 40.62 3.79 14.07
CA ASN A 67 39.17 3.61 14.21
C ASN A 67 38.65 2.61 13.16
N PRO A 68 38.97 1.30 13.31
CA PRO A 68 38.69 0.28 12.29
C PRO A 68 37.19 0.05 12.03
N GLU A 69 36.31 0.53 12.91
CA GLU A 69 34.85 0.46 12.76
C GLU A 69 34.28 1.53 11.82
N LEU A 70 35.05 2.58 11.49
CA LEU A 70 34.60 3.70 10.65
C LEU A 70 34.10 3.29 9.26
N PRO A 71 34.77 2.38 8.51
CA PRO A 71 34.27 1.92 7.21
C PRO A 71 32.90 1.22 7.33
N SER A 72 32.73 0.38 8.35
CA SER A 72 31.46 -0.31 8.64
C SER A 72 30.34 0.67 8.98
N ILE A 73 30.64 1.69 9.80
CA ILE A 73 29.68 2.74 10.17
C ILE A 73 29.33 3.62 8.96
N ALA A 74 30.32 4.08 8.19
CA ALA A 74 30.11 4.88 6.99
C ALA A 74 29.26 4.13 5.94
N ARG A 75 29.51 2.82 5.79
CA ARG A 75 28.70 1.93 4.96
C ARG A 75 27.25 1.90 5.44
N LEU A 76 27.00 1.63 6.72
CA LEU A 76 25.65 1.62 7.30
C LEU A 76 24.92 2.97 7.13
N LEU A 77 25.64 4.08 7.26
CA LEU A 77 25.08 5.43 7.08
C LEU A 77 24.71 5.71 5.61
N ASN A 78 25.56 5.32 4.65
CA ASN A 78 25.25 5.44 3.23
C ASN A 78 24.00 4.60 2.88
N GLN A 79 23.89 3.39 3.43
CA GLN A 79 22.70 2.54 3.27
C GLN A 79 21.44 3.23 3.81
N GLU A 80 21.50 3.84 5.00
CA GLU A 80 20.37 4.57 5.59
C GLU A 80 19.98 5.81 4.76
N ALA A 81 20.95 6.57 4.27
CA ALA A 81 20.71 7.72 3.40
C ALA A 81 20.05 7.33 2.06
N GLN A 82 20.33 6.12 1.57
CA GLN A 82 19.78 5.57 0.32
C GLN A 82 18.39 4.92 0.51
N ARG A 83 17.98 4.61 1.75
CA ARG A 83 16.69 3.94 2.04
C ARG A 83 15.46 4.60 1.42
N PRO A 84 15.31 5.94 1.39
CA PRO A 84 14.18 6.57 0.70
C PRO A 84 14.17 6.31 -0.81
N HIS A 85 15.33 6.28 -1.45
CA HIS A 85 15.46 5.97 -2.88
C HIS A 85 15.17 4.50 -3.18
N LEU A 86 15.66 3.60 -2.32
CA LEU A 86 15.34 2.18 -2.32
C LEU A 86 13.83 1.95 -2.20
N ALA A 87 13.19 2.52 -1.17
CA ALA A 87 11.76 2.41 -0.94
C ALA A 87 10.95 2.93 -2.13
N LYS A 88 11.33 4.07 -2.70
CA LYS A 88 10.69 4.64 -3.89
C LYS A 88 10.78 3.70 -5.11
N SER A 89 11.94 3.09 -5.34
CA SER A 89 12.16 2.18 -6.46
C SER A 89 11.39 0.87 -6.27
N LEU A 90 11.42 0.30 -5.07
CA LEU A 90 10.62 -0.88 -4.73
C LEU A 90 9.11 -0.65 -4.87
N ARG A 91 8.59 0.48 -4.36
CA ARG A 91 7.18 0.88 -4.56
C ARG A 91 6.82 0.89 -6.03
N ARG A 92 7.69 1.45 -6.88
CA ARG A 92 7.45 1.50 -8.31
C ARG A 92 7.40 0.09 -8.93
N TYR A 93 8.19 -0.85 -8.45
CA TYR A 93 8.20 -2.22 -8.96
C TYR A 93 6.95 -2.99 -8.51
N VAL A 94 6.64 -2.91 -7.21
CA VAL A 94 5.44 -3.51 -6.62
C VAL A 94 4.18 -2.92 -7.26
N ASP A 95 4.14 -1.61 -7.53
CA ASP A 95 3.02 -0.97 -8.23
C ASP A 95 2.81 -1.51 -9.64
N GLN A 96 3.89 -1.73 -10.40
CA GLN A 96 3.78 -2.31 -11.75
C GLN A 96 3.28 -3.76 -11.69
N TRP A 97 3.77 -4.55 -10.73
CA TRP A 97 3.31 -5.91 -10.49
C TRP A 97 1.86 -5.99 -10.02
N ILE A 98 1.42 -5.12 -9.12
CA ILE A 98 0.01 -5.07 -8.71
C ILE A 98 -0.86 -4.68 -9.91
N LYS A 99 -0.43 -3.68 -10.71
CA LYS A 99 -1.14 -3.21 -11.90
C LYS A 99 -1.26 -4.25 -13.01
N SER A 100 -0.30 -5.15 -13.17
CA SER A 100 -0.39 -6.20 -14.20
C SER A 100 -1.51 -7.20 -13.95
N GLY A 101 -2.03 -7.26 -12.73
CA GLY A 101 -3.24 -8.03 -12.40
C GLY A 101 -4.56 -7.31 -12.72
N TYR A 102 -4.57 -6.06 -13.21
CA TYR A 102 -5.81 -5.34 -13.49
C TYR A 102 -6.35 -5.63 -14.90
N ILE A 103 -7.65 -5.94 -14.99
CA ILE A 103 -8.40 -6.10 -16.23
C ILE A 103 -9.75 -5.39 -16.03
N ASP A 104 -10.09 -4.43 -16.90
CA ASP A 104 -11.37 -3.69 -16.85
C ASP A 104 -11.73 -3.17 -15.45
N GLU A 105 -10.78 -2.52 -14.77
CA GLU A 105 -10.90 -1.98 -13.40
C GLU A 105 -10.98 -3.03 -12.27
N LEU A 106 -11.02 -4.32 -12.61
CA LEU A 106 -11.01 -5.42 -11.66
C LEU A 106 -9.56 -5.87 -11.38
N GLU A 107 -9.19 -6.00 -10.11
CA GLU A 107 -7.87 -6.53 -9.72
C GLU A 107 -7.93 -8.06 -9.57
N TYR A 108 -7.10 -8.79 -10.32
CA TYR A 108 -6.92 -10.25 -10.25
C TYR A 108 -5.52 -10.59 -9.73
N PRO A 109 -5.33 -10.85 -8.43
CA PRO A 109 -4.01 -11.11 -7.87
C PRO A 109 -3.29 -12.32 -8.48
N GLY A 110 -4.04 -13.37 -8.82
CA GLY A 110 -3.50 -14.57 -9.47
C GLY A 110 -3.07 -14.39 -10.93
N ARG A 111 -3.41 -13.25 -11.55
CA ARG A 111 -3.03 -12.93 -12.94
C ARG A 111 -1.87 -11.93 -13.04
N ARG A 112 -1.33 -11.49 -11.90
CA ARG A 112 -0.17 -10.61 -11.87
C ARG A 112 1.02 -11.31 -12.54
N ASN A 113 1.70 -10.56 -13.39
CA ASN A 113 2.92 -10.99 -14.08
C ASN A 113 3.95 -9.85 -14.07
N ILE A 114 5.22 -10.17 -14.31
CA ILE A 114 6.23 -9.16 -14.60
C ILE A 114 6.10 -8.90 -16.10
N PRO A 115 5.57 -7.74 -16.53
CA PRO A 115 5.49 -7.45 -17.94
C PRO A 115 6.91 -7.30 -18.48
N SER A 116 7.27 -8.07 -19.50
CA SER A 116 8.51 -7.83 -20.27
C SER A 116 8.38 -6.54 -21.10
N GLN A 117 7.15 -6.20 -21.51
CA GLN A 117 6.83 -5.00 -22.27
C GLN A 117 5.66 -4.23 -21.65
N ILE A 118 5.78 -2.91 -21.64
CA ILE A 118 4.76 -1.95 -21.21
C ILE A 118 4.07 -1.40 -22.47
N PRO A 119 2.74 -1.53 -22.60
CA PRO A 119 1.99 -0.97 -23.72
C PRO A 119 2.23 0.53 -23.86
N SER A 120 2.30 1.02 -25.10
CA SER A 120 2.35 2.45 -25.38
C SER A 120 1.02 3.11 -24.99
N LYS A 121 1.09 4.29 -24.36
CA LYS A 121 -0.09 5.13 -24.11
C LYS A 121 -0.69 5.75 -25.38
N LYS A 122 0.06 5.77 -26.48
CA LYS A 122 -0.38 6.32 -27.77
C LYS A 122 -0.90 5.21 -28.68
N PRO A 123 -2.04 5.40 -29.37
CA PRO A 123 -2.50 4.50 -30.42
C PRO A 123 -1.40 4.27 -31.46
N GLY A 124 -1.07 3.01 -31.75
CA GLY A 124 -0.01 2.63 -32.69
C GLY A 124 1.44 2.81 -32.20
N GLY A 125 1.66 3.22 -30.95
CA GLY A 125 3.01 3.33 -30.41
C GLY A 125 3.60 1.95 -30.05
N ARG A 126 4.91 1.79 -30.28
CA ARG A 126 5.62 0.55 -29.95
C ARG A 126 5.61 0.32 -28.42
N PRO A 127 5.36 -0.93 -27.96
CA PRO A 127 5.58 -1.30 -26.57
C PRO A 127 7.01 -0.95 -26.14
N ARG A 128 7.17 -0.47 -24.92
CA ARG A 128 8.50 -0.20 -24.35
C ARG A 128 8.89 -1.37 -23.46
N GLU A 129 10.16 -1.71 -23.45
CA GLU A 129 10.68 -2.68 -22.50
C GLU A 129 10.43 -2.21 -21.05
N SER A 130 10.09 -3.16 -20.18
CA SER A 130 9.91 -2.89 -18.76
C SER A 130 11.24 -2.56 -18.10
N GLU A 131 11.32 -1.43 -17.39
CA GLU A 131 12.53 -1.05 -16.67
C GLU A 131 12.92 -2.10 -15.61
N ILE A 132 11.92 -2.77 -15.03
CA ILE A 132 12.15 -3.85 -14.05
C ILE A 132 12.84 -5.02 -14.75
N TRP A 133 12.34 -5.42 -15.91
CA TRP A 133 12.86 -6.54 -16.69
C TRP A 133 14.30 -6.29 -17.11
N LYS A 134 14.58 -5.13 -17.71
CA LYS A 134 15.92 -4.73 -18.12
C LYS A 134 16.91 -4.73 -16.95
N LYS A 135 16.52 -4.17 -15.80
CA LYS A 135 17.38 -4.12 -14.62
C LYS A 135 17.60 -5.50 -14.00
N LEU A 136 16.60 -6.37 -14.03
CA LEU A 136 16.75 -7.77 -13.60
C LEU A 136 17.74 -8.50 -14.48
N GLU A 137 17.61 -8.42 -15.80
CA GLU A 137 18.54 -9.07 -16.72
C GLU A 137 19.98 -8.58 -16.54
N SER A 138 20.20 -7.26 -16.48
CA SER A 138 21.54 -6.71 -16.24
C SER A 138 22.12 -7.15 -14.90
N PHE A 139 21.32 -7.08 -13.83
CA PHE A 139 21.77 -7.52 -12.50
C PHE A 139 22.14 -9.01 -12.52
N LEU A 140 21.29 -9.88 -13.05
CA LEU A 140 21.55 -11.32 -13.08
C LEU A 140 22.73 -11.73 -13.97
N ALA A 141 23.02 -10.95 -15.01
CA ALA A 141 24.19 -11.15 -15.86
C ALA A 141 25.51 -10.84 -15.12
N GLU A 142 25.50 -9.81 -14.27
CA GLU A 142 26.67 -9.37 -13.48
C GLU A 142 26.78 -10.12 -12.13
N ASN A 143 25.66 -10.62 -11.62
CA ASN A 143 25.50 -11.17 -10.28
C ASN A 143 24.78 -12.52 -10.34
N PRO A 144 25.49 -13.62 -10.68
CA PRO A 144 24.87 -14.94 -10.79
C PRO A 144 24.25 -15.36 -9.46
N ILE A 145 22.99 -15.80 -9.50
CA ILE A 145 22.30 -16.35 -8.32
C ILE A 145 22.95 -17.68 -7.96
N ASN A 146 23.42 -17.80 -6.73
CA ASN A 146 23.89 -19.07 -6.19
C ASN A 146 22.72 -19.83 -5.57
N LEU A 147 22.64 -21.14 -5.80
CA LEU A 147 21.69 -22.01 -5.13
C LEU A 147 22.41 -22.73 -3.99
N THR A 148 21.89 -22.60 -2.77
CA THR A 148 22.41 -23.30 -1.59
C THR A 148 21.31 -24.14 -0.94
N LEU A 149 21.68 -25.04 -0.03
CA LEU A 149 20.71 -25.81 0.74
C LEU A 149 20.44 -25.13 2.08
N SER A 150 19.17 -24.91 2.39
CA SER A 150 18.74 -24.52 3.73
C SER A 150 19.10 -25.60 4.76
N LYS A 151 19.05 -25.24 6.06
CA LYS A 151 19.20 -26.19 7.18
C LYS A 151 18.21 -27.37 7.14
N ARG A 152 17.13 -27.27 6.34
CA ARG A 152 16.11 -28.30 6.15
C ARG A 152 16.24 -29.05 4.82
N GLY A 153 17.33 -28.82 4.07
CA GLY A 153 17.60 -29.48 2.79
C GLY A 153 16.82 -28.94 1.58
N SER A 154 16.03 -27.86 1.74
CA SER A 154 15.38 -27.19 0.61
C SER A 154 16.35 -26.25 -0.10
N PRO A 155 16.35 -26.18 -1.45
CA PRO A 155 17.15 -25.22 -2.20
C PRO A 155 16.68 -23.80 -1.90
N VAL A 156 17.63 -22.88 -1.74
CA VAL A 156 17.41 -21.45 -1.48
C VAL A 156 18.30 -20.65 -2.41
N ALA A 157 17.70 -19.65 -3.08
CA ALA A 157 18.45 -18.67 -3.86
C ALA A 157 19.20 -17.73 -2.92
N VAL A 158 20.52 -17.65 -3.09
CA VAL A 158 21.40 -16.70 -2.42
C VAL A 158 21.74 -15.62 -3.42
N PHE A 159 21.22 -14.43 -3.16
CA PHE A 159 21.52 -13.25 -3.95
C PHE A 159 22.79 -12.58 -3.40
N PRO A 160 23.75 -12.21 -4.24
CA PRO A 160 24.98 -11.57 -3.79
C PRO A 160 24.70 -10.22 -3.11
N GLU A 161 25.63 -9.81 -2.25
CA GLU A 161 25.56 -8.48 -1.65
C GLU A 161 25.66 -7.40 -2.73
N PRO A 162 24.92 -6.28 -2.58
CA PRO A 162 25.01 -5.17 -3.51
C PRO A 162 26.44 -4.61 -3.53
N ASN A 163 26.94 -4.27 -4.71
CA ASN A 163 28.20 -3.52 -4.80
C ASN A 163 28.01 -2.12 -4.18
N GLU A 164 29.00 -1.62 -3.45
CA GLU A 164 28.92 -0.34 -2.73
C GLU A 164 28.65 0.84 -3.68
N ASP A 165 29.19 0.80 -4.90
CA ASP A 165 29.03 1.86 -5.91
C ASP A 165 27.63 1.88 -6.56
N SER A 166 26.96 0.74 -6.60
CA SER A 166 25.62 0.54 -7.20
C SER A 166 24.56 0.16 -6.17
N TRP A 167 24.85 0.32 -4.88
CA TRP A 167 24.08 -0.25 -3.78
C TRP A 167 22.58 0.01 -3.90
N GLY A 168 22.16 1.24 -4.23
CA GLY A 168 20.74 1.57 -4.33
C GLY A 168 19.97 0.79 -5.40
N ASN A 169 20.59 0.54 -6.57
CA ASN A 169 19.95 -0.21 -7.65
C ASN A 169 20.01 -1.71 -7.39
N ASP A 170 21.17 -2.21 -6.98
CA ASP A 170 21.40 -3.63 -6.74
C ASP A 170 20.59 -4.14 -5.55
N GLU A 171 20.54 -3.36 -4.46
CA GLU A 171 19.69 -3.66 -3.30
C GLU A 171 18.20 -3.62 -3.68
N THR A 172 17.78 -2.72 -4.57
CA THR A 172 16.41 -2.70 -5.07
C THR A 172 16.09 -4.00 -5.80
N VAL A 173 16.96 -4.45 -6.71
CA VAL A 173 16.76 -5.69 -7.47
C VAL A 173 16.80 -6.90 -6.54
N ARG A 174 17.76 -6.95 -5.61
CA ARG A 174 17.90 -8.01 -4.61
C ARG A 174 16.65 -8.16 -3.75
N ARG A 175 16.13 -7.04 -3.20
CA ARG A 175 14.89 -7.02 -2.40
C ARG A 175 13.66 -7.37 -3.24
N TRP A 176 13.64 -6.97 -4.51
CA TRP A 176 12.59 -7.35 -5.45
C TRP A 176 12.56 -8.86 -5.72
N LEU A 177 13.73 -9.48 -5.94
CA LEU A 177 13.84 -10.93 -6.14
C LEU A 177 13.40 -11.70 -4.89
N GLY A 178 13.81 -11.26 -3.69
CA GLY A 178 13.30 -11.83 -2.44
C GLY A 178 11.78 -11.71 -2.30
N PHE A 179 11.20 -10.58 -2.68
CA PHE A 179 9.74 -10.42 -2.74
C PHE A 179 9.09 -11.41 -3.70
N MET A 180 9.67 -11.61 -4.89
CA MET A 180 9.14 -12.54 -5.90
C MET A 180 9.25 -14.01 -5.47
N ASP A 181 10.21 -14.37 -4.62
CA ASP A 181 10.33 -15.71 -4.07
C ASP A 181 9.34 -15.96 -2.89
N SER A 182 8.97 -14.90 -2.17
CA SER A 182 8.10 -14.96 -0.99
C SER A 182 6.60 -15.20 -1.28
N GLU A 183 5.85 -15.58 -0.25
CA GLU A 183 4.37 -15.63 -0.29
C GLU A 183 3.75 -14.23 -0.41
N LEU A 184 4.49 -13.19 -0.01
CA LEU A 184 4.07 -11.81 -0.13
C LEU A 184 3.70 -11.44 -1.58
N ARG A 185 4.30 -12.07 -2.61
CA ARG A 185 3.98 -11.80 -4.02
C ARG A 185 2.50 -11.94 -4.37
N THR A 186 1.82 -12.90 -3.74
CA THR A 186 0.40 -13.20 -3.96
C THR A 186 -0.50 -12.46 -2.99
N THR A 187 -0.02 -12.21 -1.77
CA THR A 187 -0.82 -11.66 -0.67
C THR A 187 -0.71 -10.15 -0.51
N ILE A 188 0.30 -9.50 -1.11
CA ILE A 188 0.45 -8.05 -1.04
C ILE A 188 -0.68 -7.34 -1.76
N ALA A 189 -1.13 -6.24 -1.18
CA ALA A 189 -2.11 -5.35 -1.76
C ALA A 189 -1.77 -3.89 -1.44
N LYS A 190 -2.26 -2.99 -2.28
CA LYS A 190 -2.15 -1.54 -2.09
C LYS A 190 -3.54 -0.94 -1.93
N CYS A 191 -3.74 -0.16 -0.88
CA CYS A 191 -5.04 0.46 -0.67
C CYS A 191 -5.33 1.50 -1.75
N LEU A 192 -6.46 1.36 -2.43
CA LEU A 192 -6.89 2.30 -3.48
C LEU A 192 -7.05 3.74 -2.96
N LYS A 193 -7.45 3.92 -1.70
CA LYS A 193 -7.74 5.25 -1.13
C LYS A 193 -6.50 5.97 -0.58
N CYS A 194 -5.68 5.28 0.22
CA CYS A 194 -4.53 5.91 0.89
C CYS A 194 -3.17 5.48 0.35
N GLY A 195 -3.11 4.54 -0.60
CA GLY A 195 -1.87 4.06 -1.19
C GLY A 195 -0.99 3.20 -0.27
N THR A 196 -1.41 2.94 0.97
CA THR A 196 -0.69 2.10 1.94
C THR A 196 -0.67 0.64 1.48
N TYR A 197 0.49 0.01 1.58
CA TYR A 197 0.70 -1.41 1.32
C TYR A 197 0.35 -2.23 2.56
N PHE A 198 -0.24 -3.41 2.36
CA PHE A 198 -0.57 -4.33 3.44
C PHE A 198 -0.60 -5.78 2.94
N LYS A 199 -0.32 -6.72 3.85
CA LYS A 199 -0.49 -8.15 3.61
C LYS A 199 -1.94 -8.57 3.82
N ARG A 200 -2.47 -9.41 2.94
CA ARG A 200 -3.80 -10.00 3.07
C ARG A 200 -3.71 -11.40 3.64
N SER A 201 -4.57 -11.70 4.61
CA SER A 201 -4.73 -13.05 5.14
C SER A 201 -5.51 -13.98 4.20
N ARG A 202 -6.38 -13.42 3.36
CA ARG A 202 -7.17 -14.16 2.37
C ARG A 202 -7.20 -13.41 1.04
N VAL A 203 -6.73 -14.08 0.00
CA VAL A 203 -6.73 -13.56 -1.37
C VAL A 203 -8.00 -14.05 -2.08
N GLN A 204 -8.76 -13.11 -2.64
CA GLN A 204 -9.92 -13.43 -3.49
C GLN A 204 -9.45 -13.59 -4.93
N GLU A 205 -10.24 -14.29 -5.74
CA GLU A 205 -9.98 -14.44 -7.17
C GLU A 205 -9.92 -13.07 -7.87
N TYR A 206 -10.82 -12.15 -7.51
CA TYR A 206 -10.85 -10.79 -8.04
C TYR A 206 -11.42 -9.76 -7.06
N TYR A 207 -11.07 -8.49 -7.25
CA TYR A 207 -11.58 -7.35 -6.47
C TYR A 207 -12.16 -6.28 -7.39
N LYS A 208 -13.49 -6.04 -7.26
CA LYS A 208 -14.23 -5.11 -8.13
C LYS A 208 -13.79 -3.65 -8.08
N ARG A 209 -13.13 -3.24 -7.01
CA ARG A 209 -12.76 -1.84 -6.74
C ARG A 209 -11.33 -1.76 -6.22
N GLY A 210 -10.50 -2.71 -6.63
CA GLY A 210 -9.19 -2.94 -6.05
C GLY A 210 -9.23 -3.22 -4.55
N ALA A 211 -8.05 -3.17 -3.95
CA ALA A 211 -7.87 -3.44 -2.54
C ALA A 211 -8.12 -2.24 -1.62
N LEU A 212 -8.73 -2.48 -0.46
CA LEU A 212 -8.88 -1.49 0.62
C LEU A 212 -8.20 -1.99 1.89
N CYS A 213 -7.49 -1.11 2.58
CA CYS A 213 -6.98 -1.41 3.92
C CYS A 213 -8.14 -1.56 4.92
N LYS A 214 -7.87 -2.13 6.09
CA LYS A 214 -8.89 -2.40 7.12
C LYS A 214 -9.73 -1.15 7.47
N ALA A 215 -9.09 0.00 7.66
CA ALA A 215 -9.78 1.25 7.98
C ALA A 215 -10.76 1.69 6.87
N HIS A 216 -10.31 1.67 5.61
CA HIS A 216 -11.13 2.06 4.46
C HIS A 216 -12.19 1.02 4.10
N SER A 217 -11.92 -0.27 4.32
CA SER A 217 -12.89 -1.34 4.11
C SER A 217 -14.06 -1.21 5.09
N VAL A 218 -13.78 -0.91 6.36
CA VAL A 218 -14.81 -0.70 7.39
C VAL A 218 -15.65 0.53 7.06
N SER A 219 -15.01 1.66 6.74
CA SER A 219 -15.75 2.90 6.43
C SER A 219 -16.61 2.77 5.16
N GLU A 220 -16.14 2.05 4.15
CA GLU A 220 -16.93 1.77 2.95
C GLU A 220 -18.08 0.80 3.24
N GLY A 221 -17.85 -0.24 4.05
CA GLY A 221 -18.90 -1.14 4.51
C GLY A 221 -20.03 -0.40 5.23
N VAL A 222 -19.69 0.54 6.13
CA VAL A 222 -20.68 1.39 6.83
C VAL A 222 -21.45 2.28 5.83
N THR A 223 -20.75 2.92 4.90
CA THR A 223 -21.38 3.77 3.88
C THR A 223 -22.34 2.97 3.00
N GLN A 224 -21.93 1.80 2.52
CA GLN A 224 -22.79 0.91 1.73
C GLN A 224 -23.98 0.40 2.53
N ALA A 225 -23.79 0.01 3.80
CA ALA A 225 -24.88 -0.40 4.67
C ALA A 225 -25.91 0.72 4.88
N ARG A 226 -25.44 1.97 5.11
CA ARG A 226 -26.30 3.16 5.20
C ARG A 226 -27.06 3.41 3.90
N ALA A 227 -26.39 3.30 2.76
CA ALA A 227 -27.02 3.47 1.44
C ALA A 227 -28.10 2.42 1.19
N ARG A 228 -27.84 1.14 1.51
CA ARG A 228 -28.84 0.05 1.41
C ARG A 228 -30.04 0.29 2.31
N LYS A 229 -29.81 0.65 3.58
CA LYS A 229 -30.89 0.99 4.53
C LYS A 229 -31.72 2.18 4.05
N ARG A 230 -31.06 3.22 3.52
CA ARG A 230 -31.74 4.39 2.94
C ARG A 230 -32.59 4.00 1.74
N LYS A 231 -32.05 3.21 0.81
CA LYS A 231 -32.78 2.71 -0.36
C LYS A 231 -34.03 1.93 0.07
N LEU A 232 -33.88 1.00 1.01
CA LEU A 232 -35.01 0.23 1.54
C LEU A 232 -36.10 1.12 2.17
N ARG A 233 -35.71 2.17 2.92
CA ARG A 233 -36.68 3.13 3.48
C ARG A 233 -37.41 3.90 2.38
N LEU A 234 -36.70 4.34 1.33
CA LEU A 234 -37.30 5.03 0.19
C LEU A 234 -38.27 4.10 -0.56
N GLU A 235 -37.91 2.83 -0.77
CA GLU A 235 -38.78 1.84 -1.40
C GLU A 235 -40.07 1.64 -0.60
N VAL A 236 -39.98 1.44 0.73
CA VAL A 236 -41.19 1.30 1.57
C VAL A 236 -42.00 2.61 1.60
N ALA A 237 -41.35 3.76 1.66
CA ALA A 237 -41.99 5.07 1.65
C ALA A 237 -42.72 5.34 0.32
N SER A 238 -42.14 4.94 -0.82
CA SER A 238 -42.75 5.11 -2.15
C SER A 238 -44.05 4.32 -2.28
N LYS A 239 -44.07 3.07 -1.80
CA LYS A 239 -45.31 2.26 -1.72
C LYS A 239 -46.36 2.89 -0.81
N ALA A 240 -45.93 3.46 0.31
CA ALA A 240 -46.82 4.18 1.21
C ALA A 240 -47.40 5.46 0.59
N PHE A 241 -46.60 6.15 -0.24
CA PHE A 241 -47.01 7.32 -1.01
C PHE A 241 -48.05 6.95 -2.07
N GLN A 242 -47.79 5.92 -2.90
CA GLN A 242 -48.73 5.44 -3.93
C GLN A 242 -50.08 5.01 -3.35
N SER A 243 -50.08 4.41 -2.17
CA SER A 243 -51.31 3.99 -1.49
C SER A 243 -52.01 5.11 -0.72
N TRP A 244 -51.47 6.33 -0.66
CA TRP A 244 -52.10 7.45 0.03
C TRP A 244 -53.22 8.07 -0.81
N THR A 245 -54.33 8.43 -0.17
CA THR A 245 -55.46 9.11 -0.82
C THR A 245 -55.91 10.28 0.04
N ALA A 246 -56.35 11.37 -0.59
CA ALA A 246 -56.77 12.59 0.10
C ALA A 246 -57.95 12.39 1.08
N ARG A 247 -58.69 11.28 0.95
CA ARG A 247 -59.73 10.87 1.90
C ARG A 247 -59.18 10.37 3.24
N LYS A 248 -57.87 10.10 3.34
CA LYS A 248 -57.23 9.65 4.58
C LYS A 248 -57.05 10.83 5.54
N ARG A 249 -57.48 10.64 6.79
CA ARG A 249 -57.42 11.66 7.87
C ARG A 249 -56.01 12.08 8.32
N ARG A 250 -54.94 11.41 7.84
CA ARG A 250 -53.56 11.70 8.25
C ARG A 250 -52.84 12.52 7.16
N PRO A 251 -52.12 13.59 7.53
CA PRO A 251 -51.23 14.29 6.60
C PRO A 251 -50.28 13.29 5.92
N LEU A 252 -50.00 13.50 4.63
CA LEU A 252 -49.18 12.59 3.81
C LEU A 252 -47.87 12.19 4.50
N LYS A 253 -47.13 13.16 5.07
CA LYS A 253 -45.87 12.92 5.78
C LYS A 253 -46.01 11.97 6.98
N ASP A 254 -47.10 12.09 7.73
CA ASP A 254 -47.35 11.29 8.93
C ASP A 254 -47.91 9.91 8.55
N TRP A 255 -48.66 9.83 7.45
CA TRP A 255 -49.05 8.57 6.84
C TRP A 255 -47.85 7.74 6.39
N ILE A 256 -46.93 8.34 5.63
CA ILE A 256 -45.73 7.65 5.15
C ILE A 256 -44.86 7.21 6.33
N ALA A 257 -44.61 8.11 7.29
CA ALA A 257 -43.81 7.77 8.47
C ALA A 257 -44.42 6.61 9.26
N HIS A 258 -45.74 6.64 9.50
CA HIS A 258 -46.47 5.55 10.16
C HIS A 258 -46.34 4.23 9.40
N HIS A 259 -46.43 4.26 8.07
CA HIS A 259 -46.38 3.04 7.27
C HIS A 259 -44.97 2.44 7.21
N VAL A 260 -43.92 3.25 7.07
CA VAL A 260 -42.53 2.80 7.14
C VAL A 260 -42.21 2.25 8.53
N ASN A 261 -42.70 2.90 9.59
CA ASN A 261 -42.46 2.45 10.97
C ASN A 261 -43.18 1.14 11.33
N LYS A 262 -44.19 0.74 10.56
CA LYS A 262 -44.83 -0.58 10.68
C LYS A 262 -44.06 -1.70 9.99
N SER A 263 -43.11 -1.38 9.12
CA SER A 263 -42.31 -2.41 8.43
C SER A 263 -41.20 -2.91 9.36
N PRO A 264 -41.11 -4.22 9.64
CA PRO A 264 -40.10 -4.79 10.54
C PRO A 264 -38.67 -4.71 9.97
N LYS A 265 -38.54 -4.43 8.66
CA LYS A 265 -37.26 -4.39 7.95
C LYS A 265 -36.61 -2.99 7.96
N THR A 266 -37.32 -1.99 8.47
CA THR A 266 -36.90 -0.58 8.43
C THR A 266 -36.80 -0.02 9.84
N GLU A 267 -35.69 0.65 10.13
CA GLU A 267 -35.60 1.51 11.32
C GLU A 267 -36.59 2.67 11.20
N GLY A 268 -37.08 3.15 12.34
CA GLY A 268 -38.09 4.20 12.41
C GLY A 268 -37.65 5.51 11.74
N ILE A 269 -38.58 6.15 11.05
CA ILE A 269 -38.44 7.47 10.43
C ILE A 269 -39.46 8.45 11.02
N THR A 270 -39.16 9.74 10.88
CA THR A 270 -40.01 10.85 11.34
C THR A 270 -40.64 11.60 10.17
N GLY A 271 -41.68 12.38 10.41
CA GLY A 271 -42.27 13.25 9.38
C GLY A 271 -41.24 14.24 8.78
N LYS A 272 -40.27 14.71 9.57
CA LYS A 272 -39.16 15.57 9.09
C LYS A 272 -38.28 14.85 8.08
N TRP A 273 -38.02 13.56 8.29
CA TRP A 273 -37.29 12.73 7.33
C TRP A 273 -38.07 12.64 6.01
N VAL A 274 -39.38 12.37 6.09
CA VAL A 274 -40.25 12.29 4.90
C VAL A 274 -40.22 13.61 4.12
N SER A 275 -40.39 14.75 4.80
CA SER A 275 -40.34 16.07 4.15
C SER A 275 -39.01 16.34 3.44
N ARG A 276 -37.89 15.91 4.02
CA ARG A 276 -36.56 16.08 3.40
C ARG A 276 -36.38 15.25 2.13
N HIS A 277 -37.03 14.09 2.07
CA HIS A 277 -36.84 13.11 1.00
C HIS A 277 -38.07 12.96 0.09
N LEU A 278 -39.05 13.88 0.18
CA LEU A 278 -40.33 13.74 -0.53
C LEU A 278 -40.15 13.63 -2.05
N ARG A 279 -39.28 14.45 -2.65
CA ARG A 279 -38.96 14.37 -4.10
C ARG A 279 -38.39 13.02 -4.52
N GLU A 280 -37.56 12.40 -3.68
CA GLU A 280 -36.97 11.08 -3.97
C GLU A 280 -38.00 9.96 -3.82
N ILE A 281 -38.92 10.10 -2.87
CA ILE A 281 -40.03 9.18 -2.66
C ILE A 281 -40.98 9.22 -3.86
N GLU A 282 -41.32 10.42 -4.33
CA GLU A 282 -42.17 10.66 -5.51
C GLU A 282 -41.53 10.08 -6.78
N ALA A 283 -40.26 10.39 -7.04
CA ALA A 283 -39.55 9.87 -8.22
C ALA A 283 -39.57 8.33 -8.25
N MET A 284 -39.24 7.68 -7.12
CA MET A 284 -39.24 6.22 -7.01
C MET A 284 -40.66 5.62 -7.12
N ALA A 285 -41.69 6.37 -6.74
CA ALA A 285 -43.08 5.97 -6.92
C ALA A 285 -43.53 6.05 -8.38
N CYS A 286 -43.04 7.01 -9.16
CA CYS A 286 -43.36 7.11 -10.59
C CYS A 286 -42.61 6.05 -11.42
N ASP A 287 -41.35 5.75 -11.09
CA ASP A 287 -40.56 4.73 -11.83
C ASP A 287 -41.11 3.31 -11.69
N SER A 288 -41.93 3.03 -10.66
CA SER A 288 -42.48 1.70 -10.41
C SER A 288 -43.83 1.44 -11.09
N THR A 289 -44.42 2.44 -11.77
CA THR A 289 -45.64 2.28 -12.56
C THR A 289 -45.41 1.93 -14.04
N ASP A 290 -44.17 2.01 -14.53
CA ASP A 290 -43.82 1.78 -15.95
C ASP A 290 -43.35 0.33 -16.26
N ILE A 291 -43.50 -0.63 -15.33
CA ILE A 291 -43.03 -2.03 -15.48
C ILE A 291 -44.20 -3.05 -15.53
N THR A 292 -45.43 -2.62 -15.77
CA THR A 292 -46.58 -3.53 -15.96
C THR A 292 -47.15 -3.47 -17.36
#